data_AF-A0A920NT60-F1
#
_entry.id   AF-A0A920NT60-F1
#
_cell.length_a   1.000
_cell.length_b   1.000
_cell.length_c   1.000
_cell.angle_alpha   90.00
_cell.angle_beta   90.00
_cell.angle_gamma   90.00
#
_symmetry.space_group_name_H-M   'P 1'
#
loop_
_entity.id
_entity.type
_entity.pdbx_description
1 polymer ?
#
loop_
_entity_poly.entity_id
_entity_poly.type
_entity_poly.pdbx_seq_one_letter_code
_entity_poly.pdbx_strand_id
1 'polypeptide(L)'
;MPAYSGYSAWRGIGLSEIKDIQFHFGPGTHIVNYPIDHEGRTSFVGVVKTNEATEDSWKMKGSKEAFLEDFKFYDEEIFSMVSSSEVIYKWGSI
;
A
#
# COMPACT_ATOMS: atom_id res chain seq x y z
N MET A 1 16.16 8.57 -20.12
CA MET A 1 16.11 7.38 -19.26
C MET A 1 15.05 7.64 -18.20
N PRO A 2 14.22 6.67 -17.80
CA PRO A 2 13.30 6.86 -16.68
C PRO A 2 14.10 7.26 -15.43
N ALA A 3 13.60 8.24 -14.68
CA ALA A 3 14.27 8.75 -13.49
C ALA A 3 13.36 8.51 -12.29
N TYR A 4 13.87 7.79 -11.30
CA TYR A 4 13.12 7.45 -10.11
C TYR A 4 12.39 8.66 -9.52
N SER A 5 11.07 8.55 -9.39
CA SER A 5 10.19 9.66 -9.00
C SER A 5 10.30 10.04 -7.51
N GLY A 6 11.04 9.26 -6.71
CA GLY A 6 11.13 9.46 -5.26
C GLY A 6 9.96 8.86 -4.47
N TYR A 7 9.23 7.91 -5.06
CA TYR A 7 8.09 7.25 -4.43
C TYR A 7 8.15 5.74 -4.59
N SER A 8 7.66 5.04 -3.58
CA SER A 8 7.33 3.62 -3.64
C SER A 8 5.84 3.39 -3.44
N ALA A 9 5.30 2.41 -4.16
CA ALA A 9 3.92 2.00 -4.05
C ALA A 9 3.82 0.56 -3.52
N TRP A 10 3.12 0.40 -2.42
CA TRP A 10 2.65 -0.85 -1.87
C TRP A 10 1.30 -1.21 -2.48
N ARG A 11 1.10 -2.49 -2.81
CA ARG A 11 -0.17 -3.01 -3.34
C ARG A 11 -0.49 -4.36 -2.72
N GLY A 12 -1.75 -4.55 -2.36
CA GLY A 12 -2.26 -5.83 -1.88
C GLY A 12 -3.77 -5.94 -2.04
N ILE A 13 -4.27 -7.12 -1.71
CA ILE A 13 -5.70 -7.42 -1.60
C ILE A 13 -5.92 -8.06 -0.23
N GLY A 14 -6.93 -7.61 0.48
CA GLY A 14 -7.39 -8.19 1.74
C GLY A 14 -8.90 -8.16 1.84
N LEU A 15 -9.42 -8.50 3.01
CA LEU A 15 -10.83 -8.44 3.37
C LEU A 15 -11.10 -7.19 4.21
N SER A 16 -12.18 -6.49 3.89
CA SER A 16 -12.67 -5.35 4.67
C SER A 16 -14.20 -5.30 4.59
N GLU A 17 -14.83 -4.75 5.63
CA GLU A 17 -16.27 -4.46 5.63
C GLU A 17 -16.61 -3.12 4.95
N ILE A 18 -15.58 -2.34 4.60
CA ILE A 18 -15.73 -1.06 3.90
C ILE A 18 -16.33 -1.30 2.51
N LYS A 19 -17.39 -0.55 2.18
CA LYS A 19 -18.12 -0.65 0.90
C LYS A 19 -17.87 0.51 -0.05
N ASP A 20 -17.25 1.57 0.45
CA ASP A 20 -16.95 2.77 -0.31
C ASP A 20 -15.45 2.89 -0.59
N ILE A 21 -15.08 3.66 -1.61
CA ILE A 21 -13.68 3.98 -1.86
C ILE A 21 -13.21 4.97 -0.79
N GLN A 22 -12.11 4.65 -0.10
CA GLN A 22 -11.52 5.52 0.91
C GLN A 22 -10.13 6.01 0.51
N PHE A 23 -9.86 7.27 0.85
CA PHE A 23 -8.59 7.94 0.66
C PHE A 23 -8.09 8.43 2.01
N HIS A 24 -6.91 7.98 2.41
CA HIS A 24 -6.25 8.39 3.63
C HIS A 24 -4.96 9.11 3.27
N PHE A 25 -4.71 10.25 3.91
CA PHE A 25 -3.54 11.08 3.65
C PHE A 25 -2.75 11.27 4.93
N GLY A 26 -1.42 11.28 4.78
CA GLY A 26 -0.49 11.44 5.87
C GLY A 26 0.79 12.13 5.39
N PRO A 27 1.73 12.43 6.29
CA PRO A 27 2.96 13.10 5.93
C PRO A 27 3.76 12.27 4.90
N GLY A 28 3.90 12.79 3.68
CA GLY A 28 4.64 12.11 2.60
C GLY A 28 4.08 10.75 2.17
N THR A 29 2.84 10.45 2.55
CA THR A 29 2.20 9.14 2.34
C THR A 29 0.72 9.30 1.98
N HIS A 30 0.16 8.31 1.28
CA HIS A 30 -1.29 8.16 1.14
C HIS A 30 -1.68 6.70 0.96
N ILE A 31 -2.88 6.33 1.39
CA ILE A 31 -3.46 4.99 1.22
C ILE A 31 -4.80 5.14 0.52
N VAL A 32 -5.01 4.37 -0.54
CA VAL A 32 -6.30 4.22 -1.21
C VAL A 32 -6.75 2.78 -1.02
N ASN A 33 -7.99 2.59 -0.59
CA ASN A 33 -8.62 1.28 -0.56
C ASN A 33 -9.99 1.31 -1.24
N TYR A 34 -10.31 0.24 -1.95
CA TYR A 34 -11.56 0.13 -2.70
C TYR A 34 -12.02 -1.33 -2.79
N PRO A 35 -13.32 -1.61 -2.60
CA PRO A 35 -13.89 -2.92 -2.81
C PRO A 35 -13.71 -3.35 -4.27
N ILE A 36 -13.39 -4.62 -4.49
CA ILE A 36 -13.27 -5.21 -5.83
C ILE A 36 -14.39 -6.21 -6.12
N ASP A 37 -15.20 -6.55 -5.12
CA ASP A 37 -16.41 -7.36 -5.26
C ASP A 37 -17.41 -7.16 -4.10
N HIS A 38 -18.45 -7.98 -4.10
CA HIS A 38 -19.47 -8.04 -3.05
C HIS A 38 -19.15 -9.04 -1.92
N GLU A 39 -18.02 -9.75 -1.99
CA GLU A 39 -17.57 -10.75 -1.00
C GLU A 39 -16.65 -10.13 0.07
N GLY A 40 -16.46 -8.80 0.03
CA GLY A 40 -15.64 -8.06 0.98
C GLY A 40 -14.17 -7.99 0.60
N ARG A 41 -13.78 -8.46 -0.60
CA ARG A 41 -12.41 -8.27 -1.08
C ARG A 41 -12.18 -6.80 -1.40
N THR A 42 -11.11 -6.26 -0.85
CA THR A 42 -10.71 -4.86 -0.96
C THR A 42 -9.28 -4.80 -1.43
N SER A 43 -9.05 -4.09 -2.54
CA SER A 43 -7.69 -3.77 -2.98
C SER A 43 -7.22 -2.52 -2.27
N PHE A 44 -5.96 -2.49 -1.88
CA PHE A 44 -5.33 -1.31 -1.31
C PHE A 44 -4.02 -0.97 -2.01
N VAL A 45 -3.77 0.34 -2.08
CA VAL A 45 -2.54 0.92 -2.61
C VAL A 45 -2.03 1.96 -1.61
N GLY A 46 -0.85 1.72 -1.05
CA GLY A 46 -0.16 2.67 -0.18
C GLY A 46 1.02 3.28 -0.92
N VAL A 47 1.13 4.61 -0.97
CA VAL A 47 2.28 5.28 -1.57
C VAL A 47 3.06 5.99 -0.49
N VAL A 48 4.38 5.81 -0.50
CA VAL A 48 5.32 6.43 0.43
C VAL A 48 6.42 7.14 -0.35
N LYS A 49 6.74 8.38 0.05
CA LYS A 49 7.90 9.09 -0.48
C LYS A 49 9.17 8.48 0.09
N THR A 50 10.06 8.00 -0.77
CA THR A 50 11.36 7.42 -0.37
C THR A 50 12.44 7.81 -1.37
N ASN A 51 13.66 7.99 -0.88
CA ASN A 51 14.84 8.26 -1.72
C ASN A 51 15.58 6.96 -2.11
N GLU A 52 15.09 5.80 -1.66
CA GLU A 52 15.69 4.51 -1.96
C GLU A 52 15.27 4.07 -3.37
N ALA A 53 16.14 4.34 -4.34
CA ALA A 53 16.04 3.72 -5.65
C ALA A 53 16.34 2.23 -5.50
N THR A 54 15.31 1.39 -5.56
CA THR A 54 15.49 -0.06 -5.65
C THR A 54 15.95 -0.38 -7.07
N GLU A 55 17.26 -0.46 -7.27
CA GLU A 55 17.95 -0.56 -8.57
C GLU A 55 17.40 -1.65 -9.50
N ASP A 56 16.90 -2.77 -8.97
CA ASP A 56 16.67 -3.97 -9.80
C ASP A 56 15.36 -4.72 -9.53
N SER A 57 14.34 -4.09 -8.97
CA SER A 57 13.09 -4.81 -8.73
C SER A 57 11.86 -3.90 -8.81
N TRP A 58 11.31 -3.85 -10.02
CA TRP A 58 10.02 -3.21 -10.33
C TRP A 58 8.86 -3.81 -9.53
N LYS A 59 9.06 -5.00 -8.94
CA LYS A 59 8.11 -5.68 -8.06
C LYS A 59 8.83 -6.57 -7.04
N MET A 60 8.87 -6.16 -5.77
CA MET A 60 9.34 -6.99 -4.66
C MET A 60 8.18 -7.47 -3.81
N LYS A 61 8.19 -8.75 -3.39
CA LYS A 61 7.29 -9.21 -2.34
C LYS A 61 7.76 -8.58 -1.04
N GLY A 62 6.91 -7.75 -0.44
CA GLY A 62 7.17 -7.13 0.85
C GLY A 62 6.47 -7.87 1.98
N SER A 63 6.74 -7.45 3.22
CA SER A 63 6.06 -7.98 4.41
C SER A 63 5.01 -7.00 4.93
N LYS A 64 4.09 -7.50 5.77
CA LYS A 64 3.08 -6.65 6.42
C LYS A 64 3.73 -5.66 7.37
N GLU A 65 4.77 -6.09 8.07
CA GLU A 65 5.50 -5.28 9.05
C GLU A 65 6.19 -4.10 8.36
N ALA A 66 6.81 -4.32 7.20
CA ALA A 66 7.42 -3.26 6.41
C ALA A 66 6.39 -2.28 5.83
N PHE A 67 5.20 -2.77 5.45
CA PHE A 67 4.09 -1.89 5.10
C PHE A 67 3.66 -1.04 6.30
N LEU A 68 3.39 -1.65 7.45
CA LEU A 68 2.94 -0.94 8.65
C LEU A 68 3.96 0.09 9.15
N GLU A 69 5.25 -0.19 9.03
CA GLU A 69 6.30 0.79 9.38
C GLU A 69 6.27 2.02 8.48
N ASP A 70 6.10 1.84 7.16
CA ASP A 70 5.98 2.94 6.19
C ASP A 70 4.73 3.80 6.45
N PHE A 71 3.69 3.23 7.07
CA PHE A 71 2.41 3.89 7.36
C PHE A 71 2.10 4.03 8.87
N LYS A 72 3.10 3.99 9.76
CA LYS A 72 2.89 4.04 11.22
C LYS A 72 2.16 5.28 11.79
N PHE A 73 1.98 6.31 10.96
CA PHE A 73 1.30 7.56 11.32
C PHE A 73 -0.23 7.51 11.16
N TYR A 74 -0.77 6.41 10.64
CA TYR A 74 -2.20 6.21 10.43
C TYR A 74 -2.82 5.39 11.56
N ASP A 75 -4.12 5.57 11.77
CA ASP A 75 -4.89 4.80 12.73
C ASP A 75 -4.96 3.32 12.33
N GLU A 76 -4.89 2.41 13.31
CA GLU A 76 -4.87 0.96 13.08
C GLU A 76 -6.09 0.45 12.30
N GLU A 77 -7.24 1.13 12.43
CA GLU A 77 -8.48 0.79 11.74
C GLU A 77 -8.33 0.81 10.20
N ILE A 78 -7.45 1.69 9.70
CA ILE A 78 -7.14 1.82 8.27
C ILE A 78 -6.45 0.54 7.75
N PHE A 79 -5.83 -0.25 8.62
CA PHE A 79 -5.09 -1.46 8.25
C PHE A 79 -5.87 -2.76 8.40
N SER A 80 -7.18 -2.69 8.64
CA SER A 80 -8.04 -3.88 8.77
C SER A 80 -7.87 -4.87 7.60
N MET A 81 -7.74 -4.36 6.36
CA MET A 81 -7.49 -5.17 5.17
C MET A 81 -6.07 -5.74 5.04
N VAL A 82 -5.08 -5.10 5.67
CA VAL A 82 -3.69 -5.58 5.63
C VAL A 82 -3.54 -6.88 6.42
N SER A 83 -4.30 -7.02 7.52
CA SER A 83 -4.26 -8.19 8.40
C SER A 83 -4.64 -9.48 7.67
N SER A 84 -5.63 -9.43 6.77
CA SER A 84 -6.15 -10.56 5.98
C SER A 84 -5.46 -10.73 4.64
N SER A 85 -4.57 -9.81 4.25
CA SER A 85 -3.83 -9.91 2.99
C SER A 85 -2.79 -11.02 3.06
N GLU A 86 -2.76 -11.93 2.08
CA GLU A 86 -1.74 -12.99 2.02
C GLU A 86 -0.42 -12.51 1.41
N VAL A 87 -0.51 -11.56 0.47
CA VAL A 87 0.64 -11.10 -0.31
C VAL A 87 0.54 -9.60 -0.54
N ILE A 88 1.61 -8.90 -0.15
CA ILE A 88 1.79 -7.47 -0.39
C ILE A 88 3.06 -7.28 -1.22
N TYR A 89 2.97 -6.44 -2.25
CA TYR A 89 4.11 -6.11 -3.10
C TYR A 89 4.48 -4.63 -2.96
N LYS A 90 5.77 -4.33 -2.95
CA LYS A 90 6.32 -2.96 -3.02
C LYS A 90 6.97 -2.74 -4.38
N TRP A 91 6.70 -1.58 -4.97
CA TRP A 91 7.15 -1.16 -6.29
C TRP A 91 7.94 0.14 -6.14
N GLY A 92 9.09 0.27 -6.78
CA GLY A 92 9.73 1.57 -6.99
C GLY A 92 9.07 2.29 -8.16
N SER A 93 8.62 3.54 -7.98
CA SER A 93 8.00 4.34 -9.04
C SER A 93 9.08 5.08 -9.85
N ILE A 94 9.26 4.68 -11.10
CA ILE A 94 10.16 5.30 -12.10
C ILE A 94 9.49 6.43 -12.90
#